data_AF-A0A6N8DT13-F1
#
_entry.id   AF-A0A6N8DT13-F1
#
_cell.length_a   1.000
_cell.length_b   1.000
_cell.length_c   1.000
_cell.angle_alpha   90.00
_cell.angle_beta   90.00
_cell.angle_gamma   90.00
#
_symmetry.space_group_name_H-M   'P 1'
#
loop_
_entity.id
_entity.type
_entity.pdbx_description
1 polymer ?
#
loop_
_entity_poly.entity_id
_entity_poly.type
_entity_poly.pdbx_seq_one_letter_code
_entity_poly.pdbx_strand_id
1 'polypeptide(L)'
;MSLVISIAAISVWLFGLILLAAQGLAHMIGYVVGVRARRRGHSASDSVSALVAGMLGLLAFVLALTLSFANERFTERRAGTLAETNAIGTAFLRAKAVGGPDGEAIARLFETYVEARADFVRAGAEAEKIEGINRQTNALQTQIWSHVSTIVRENPNPVSVSLMTAVNEAFDASAAVRFAFSMQLPWQFFLLLIVLTLIGAGALAYQLGLRGKEPQWLVFLLMTMWSAVIVSILDLATARLGGIRTDATAYEWTRQSFGPPGAR
;
A
#
# COMPACT_ATOMS: atom_id res chain seq x y z
N MET A 1 -9.17 -15.74 7.03
CA MET A 1 -8.14 -14.67 7.07
C MET A 1 -7.15 -14.81 5.92
N SER A 2 -6.56 -15.99 5.71
CA SER A 2 -5.69 -16.27 4.56
C SER A 2 -6.44 -16.25 3.22
N LEU A 3 -7.68 -16.74 3.13
CA LEU A 3 -8.37 -16.95 1.84
C LEU A 3 -8.64 -15.65 1.04
N VAL A 4 -9.16 -14.59 1.65
CA VAL A 4 -9.43 -13.31 0.95
C VAL A 4 -8.13 -12.58 0.61
N ILE A 5 -7.16 -12.60 1.52
CA ILE A 5 -5.81 -12.04 1.27
C ILE A 5 -5.07 -12.88 0.22
N SER A 6 -5.26 -14.20 0.19
CA SER A 6 -4.67 -15.11 -0.80
C SER A 6 -5.31 -14.94 -2.17
N ILE A 7 -6.63 -14.75 -2.23
CA ILE A 7 -7.36 -14.45 -3.47
C ILE A 7 -6.94 -13.07 -4.01
N ALA A 8 -6.84 -12.05 -3.15
CA ALA A 8 -6.30 -10.74 -3.52
C ALA A 8 -4.79 -10.81 -3.87
N ALA A 9 -4.05 -11.74 -3.26
CA ALA A 9 -2.65 -12.00 -3.57
C ALA A 9 -2.45 -12.74 -4.90
N ILE A 10 -3.43 -13.55 -5.33
CA ILE A 10 -3.45 -14.18 -6.66
C ILE A 10 -3.84 -13.16 -7.72
N SER A 11 -4.89 -12.34 -7.47
CA SER A 11 -5.28 -11.24 -8.35
C SER A 11 -6.30 -10.31 -7.68
N VAL A 12 -5.97 -9.02 -7.56
CA VAL A 12 -6.93 -7.98 -7.11
C VAL A 12 -8.18 -7.95 -8.01
N TRP A 13 -8.05 -8.30 -9.29
CA TRP A 13 -9.17 -8.42 -10.21
C TRP A 13 -10.11 -9.58 -9.88
N LEU A 14 -9.56 -10.73 -9.45
CA LEU A 14 -10.36 -11.87 -9.01
C LEU A 14 -11.19 -11.51 -7.77
N PHE A 15 -10.58 -10.77 -6.83
CA PHE A 15 -11.30 -10.22 -5.69
C PHE A 15 -12.47 -9.31 -6.13
N GLY A 16 -12.24 -8.42 -7.09
CA GLY A 16 -13.28 -7.57 -7.67
C GLY A 16 -14.43 -8.36 -8.29
N LEU A 17 -14.13 -9.44 -9.02
CA LEU A 17 -15.16 -10.32 -9.60
C LEU A 17 -16.00 -11.04 -8.53
N ILE A 18 -15.36 -11.52 -7.46
CA ILE A 18 -16.06 -12.17 -6.34
C ILE A 18 -16.94 -11.16 -5.61
N LEU A 19 -16.46 -9.94 -5.39
CA LEU A 19 -17.23 -8.86 -4.78
C LEU A 19 -18.45 -8.51 -5.65
N LEU A 20 -18.27 -8.37 -6.96
CA LEU A 20 -19.36 -8.10 -7.89
C LEU A 20 -20.41 -9.23 -7.88
N ALA A 21 -19.98 -10.48 -7.83
CA ALA A 21 -20.88 -11.63 -7.69
C ALA A 21 -21.65 -11.60 -6.36
N ALA A 22 -20.98 -11.27 -5.25
CA ALA A 22 -21.61 -11.14 -3.94
C ALA A 22 -22.63 -9.98 -3.90
N GLN A 23 -22.31 -8.85 -4.54
CA GLN A 23 -23.24 -7.74 -4.73
C GLN A 23 -24.45 -8.16 -5.56
N GLY A 24 -24.24 -8.92 -6.63
CA GLY A 24 -25.31 -9.49 -7.46
C GLY A 24 -26.24 -10.42 -6.67
N LEU A 25 -25.69 -11.24 -5.78
CA LEU A 25 -26.50 -12.08 -4.89
C LEU A 25 -27.31 -11.25 -3.89
N ALA A 26 -26.67 -10.27 -3.22
CA ALA A 26 -27.35 -9.37 -2.29
C ALA A 26 -28.47 -8.59 -2.99
N HIS A 27 -28.21 -8.14 -4.22
CA HIS A 27 -29.19 -7.49 -5.08
C HIS A 27 -30.36 -8.41 -5.41
N MET A 28 -30.10 -9.63 -5.87
CA MET A 28 -31.17 -10.59 -6.19
C MET A 28 -32.05 -10.86 -4.97
N ILE A 29 -31.46 -11.05 -3.79
CA ILE A 29 -32.19 -11.25 -2.54
C ILE A 29 -33.07 -10.02 -2.24
N GLY A 30 -32.48 -8.82 -2.25
CA GLY A 30 -33.20 -7.57 -1.99
C GLY A 30 -34.36 -7.36 -2.96
N TYR A 31 -34.12 -7.56 -4.26
CA TYR A 31 -35.13 -7.42 -5.30
C TYR A 31 -36.30 -8.40 -5.11
N VAL A 32 -36.01 -9.68 -4.88
CA VAL A 32 -37.04 -10.70 -4.65
C VAL A 32 -37.87 -10.38 -3.40
N VAL A 33 -37.23 -9.93 -2.32
CA VAL A 33 -37.93 -9.49 -1.10
C VAL A 33 -38.83 -8.29 -1.40
N GLY A 34 -38.34 -7.31 -2.17
CA GLY A 34 -39.11 -6.14 -2.59
C GLY A 34 -40.33 -6.49 -3.44
N VAL A 35 -40.17 -7.38 -4.43
CA VAL A 35 -41.28 -7.88 -5.26
C VAL A 35 -42.33 -8.61 -4.42
N ARG A 36 -41.89 -9.44 -3.45
CA ARG A 36 -42.81 -10.13 -2.53
C ARG A 36 -43.56 -9.15 -1.63
N ALA A 37 -42.88 -8.13 -1.10
CA ALA A 37 -43.50 -7.07 -0.31
C ALA A 37 -44.54 -6.29 -1.13
N ARG A 38 -44.22 -5.98 -2.39
CA ARG A 38 -45.16 -5.35 -3.34
C ARG A 38 -46.43 -6.17 -3.55
N ARG A 39 -46.28 -7.48 -3.77
CA ARG A 39 -47.43 -8.40 -3.90
C ARG A 39 -48.29 -8.48 -2.64
N ARG A 40 -47.72 -8.19 -1.46
CA ARG A 40 -48.42 -8.07 -0.18
C ARG A 40 -48.99 -6.66 0.07
N GLY A 41 -49.03 -5.79 -0.94
CA GLY A 41 -49.61 -4.44 -0.85
C GLY A 41 -48.69 -3.36 -0.31
N HIS A 42 -47.41 -3.65 -0.05
CA HIS A 42 -46.44 -2.61 0.33
C HIS A 42 -46.00 -1.82 -0.90
N SER A 43 -45.86 -0.50 -0.79
CA SER A 43 -45.30 0.36 -1.84
C SER A 43 -44.01 1.01 -1.37
N ALA A 44 -43.17 1.44 -2.32
CA ALA A 44 -41.99 2.24 -1.99
C ALA A 44 -42.44 3.63 -1.53
N SER A 45 -42.57 3.82 -0.23
CA SER A 45 -42.85 5.14 0.35
C SER A 45 -41.63 6.07 0.24
N ASP A 46 -41.87 7.36 0.42
CA ASP A 46 -40.79 8.36 0.48
C ASP A 46 -39.83 8.07 1.63
N SER A 47 -40.32 7.52 2.75
CA SER A 47 -39.49 7.09 3.88
C SER A 47 -38.50 5.98 3.50
N VAL A 48 -38.94 4.97 2.73
CA VAL A 48 -38.03 3.92 2.23
C VAL A 48 -36.95 4.53 1.33
N SER A 49 -37.34 5.44 0.45
CA SER A 49 -36.42 6.11 -0.47
C SER A 49 -35.39 6.96 0.29
N ALA A 50 -35.81 7.68 1.33
CA ALA A 50 -34.92 8.47 2.19
C ALA A 50 -33.93 7.59 2.98
N LEU A 51 -34.38 6.45 3.53
CA LEU A 51 -33.52 5.52 4.25
C LEU A 51 -32.46 4.89 3.33
N VAL A 52 -32.86 4.43 2.14
CA VAL A 52 -31.91 3.88 1.15
C VAL A 52 -30.92 4.95 0.72
N ALA A 53 -31.38 6.17 0.43
CA ALA A 53 -30.48 7.28 0.11
C ALA A 53 -29.47 7.56 1.23
N GLY A 54 -29.90 7.51 2.50
CA GLY A 54 -29.01 7.63 3.65
C GLY A 54 -27.97 6.50 3.74
N MET A 55 -28.37 5.26 3.50
CA MET A 55 -27.46 4.11 3.47
C MET A 55 -26.41 4.22 2.36
N LEU A 56 -26.83 4.64 1.15
CA LEU A 56 -25.93 4.86 0.02
C LEU A 56 -25.00 6.06 0.26
N GLY A 57 -25.50 7.12 0.90
CA GLY A 57 -24.69 8.27 1.33
C GLY A 57 -23.61 7.87 2.33
N LEU A 58 -23.95 7.03 3.32
CA LEU A 58 -22.97 6.48 4.26
C LEU A 58 -21.94 5.61 3.55
N LEU A 59 -22.35 4.75 2.61
CA LEU A 59 -21.43 3.95 1.79
C LEU A 59 -20.47 4.85 1.01
N ALA A 60 -20.98 5.88 0.33
CA ALA A 60 -20.15 6.83 -0.42
C ALA A 60 -19.14 7.55 0.49
N PHE A 61 -19.56 7.96 1.70
CA PHE A 61 -18.69 8.58 2.68
C PHE A 61 -17.58 7.64 3.16
N VAL A 62 -17.92 6.39 3.49
CA VAL A 62 -16.92 5.39 3.92
C VAL A 62 -15.95 5.04 2.79
N LEU A 63 -16.42 4.95 1.54
CA LEU A 63 -15.55 4.79 0.37
C LEU A 63 -14.55 5.94 0.24
N ALA A 64 -15.02 7.19 0.39
CA ALA A 64 -14.15 8.36 0.32
C ALA A 64 -13.09 8.38 1.44
N LEU A 65 -13.48 8.11 2.68
CA LEU A 65 -12.55 8.07 3.83
C LEU A 65 -11.51 6.95 3.69
N THR A 66 -11.92 5.77 3.25
CA THR A 66 -11.02 4.63 3.08
C THR A 66 -10.06 4.81 1.91
N LEU A 67 -10.50 5.47 0.82
CA LEU A 67 -9.63 5.88 -0.28
C LEU A 67 -8.59 6.91 0.18
N SER A 68 -9.00 7.90 0.99
CA SER A 68 -8.09 8.88 1.57
C SER A 68 -7.03 8.21 2.45
N PHE A 69 -7.43 7.27 3.32
CA PHE A 69 -6.50 6.48 4.13
C PHE A 69 -5.52 5.67 3.27
N ALA A 70 -6.01 4.99 2.23
CA ALA A 70 -5.16 4.22 1.32
C ALA A 70 -4.14 5.12 0.61
N ASN A 71 -4.55 6.32 0.19
CA ASN A 71 -3.68 7.29 -0.44
C ASN A 71 -2.60 7.84 0.51
N GLU A 72 -2.95 8.08 1.77
CA GLU A 72 -1.98 8.48 2.80
C GLU A 72 -0.91 7.39 2.98
N ARG A 73 -1.31 6.11 3.06
CA ARG A 73 -0.37 4.99 3.17
C ARG A 73 0.52 4.84 1.94
N PHE A 74 -0.02 5.06 0.74
CA PHE A 74 0.78 5.07 -0.48
C PHE A 74 1.78 6.22 -0.50
N THR A 75 1.36 7.41 -0.07
CA THR A 75 2.20 8.60 0.01
C THR A 75 3.31 8.44 1.04
N GLU A 76 3.01 7.87 2.22
CA GLU A 76 3.97 7.55 3.28
C GLU A 76 5.09 6.63 2.75
N ARG A 77 4.73 5.55 2.03
CA ARG A 77 5.71 4.65 1.41
C ARG A 77 6.60 5.36 0.39
N ARG A 78 6.02 6.21 -0.46
CA ARG A 78 6.75 6.98 -1.48
C ARG A 78 7.69 8.01 -0.85
N ALA A 79 7.21 8.76 0.13
CA ALA A 79 7.99 9.76 0.84
C ALA A 79 9.13 9.12 1.65
N GLY A 80 8.84 8.01 2.36
CA GLY A 80 9.85 7.25 3.10
C GLY A 80 10.93 6.69 2.19
N THR A 81 10.54 6.13 1.03
CA THR A 81 11.49 5.63 0.02
C THR A 81 12.44 6.74 -0.46
N LEU A 82 11.89 7.91 -0.79
CA LEU A 82 12.69 9.06 -1.22
C LEU A 82 13.63 9.54 -0.10
N ALA A 83 13.14 9.60 1.14
CA ALA A 83 13.94 10.00 2.29
C ALA A 83 15.09 9.00 2.54
N GLU A 84 14.83 7.69 2.47
CA GLU A 84 15.87 6.66 2.59
C GLU A 84 16.94 6.83 1.52
N THR A 85 16.56 7.02 0.26
CA THR A 85 17.52 7.18 -0.84
C THR A 85 18.39 8.43 -0.70
N ASN A 86 17.85 9.52 -0.16
CA ASN A 86 18.60 10.75 0.12
C ASN A 86 19.58 10.58 1.29
N ALA A 87 19.15 9.89 2.35
CA ALA A 87 19.99 9.59 3.51
C ALA A 87 21.16 8.67 3.11
N ILE A 88 20.88 7.62 2.33
CA ILE A 88 21.91 6.73 1.76
C ILE A 88 22.89 7.53 0.89
N GLY A 89 22.40 8.40 -0.01
CA GLY A 89 23.25 9.23 -0.85
C GLY A 89 24.16 10.17 -0.04
N THR A 90 23.64 10.75 1.04
CA THR A 90 24.42 11.59 1.95
C THR A 90 25.49 10.79 2.68
N ALA A 91 25.15 9.61 3.19
CA ALA A 91 26.10 8.72 3.87
C ALA A 91 27.23 8.27 2.94
N PHE A 92 26.91 7.94 1.68
CA PHE A 92 27.90 7.62 0.64
C PHE A 92 28.87 8.77 0.38
N LEU A 93 28.37 9.99 0.16
CA LEU A 93 29.21 11.16 -0.10
C LEU A 93 30.12 11.47 1.09
N ARG A 94 29.61 11.36 2.32
CA ARG A 94 30.43 11.57 3.53
C ARG A 94 31.48 10.47 3.70
N ALA A 95 31.16 9.22 3.36
CA ALA A 95 32.13 8.13 3.39
C ALA A 95 33.29 8.38 2.41
N LYS A 96 32.97 8.82 1.19
CA LYS A 96 33.97 9.24 0.18
C LYS A 96 34.78 10.47 0.63
N ALA A 97 34.15 11.42 1.31
CA ALA A 97 34.82 12.62 1.81
C ALA A 97 35.79 12.33 2.97
N VAL A 98 35.46 11.37 3.85
CA VAL A 98 36.40 10.86 4.87
C VAL A 98 37.59 10.18 4.21
N GLY A 99 37.34 9.41 3.14
CA GLY A 99 38.37 8.73 2.37
C GLY A 99 39.08 7.62 3.17
N GLY A 100 40.29 7.27 2.73
CA GLY A 100 41.06 6.18 3.32
C GLY A 100 40.44 4.79 3.08
N PRO A 101 41.08 3.72 3.58
CA PRO A 101 40.62 2.34 3.34
C PRO A 101 39.19 2.08 3.83
N ASP A 102 38.85 2.55 5.04
CA ASP A 102 37.54 2.35 5.65
C ASP A 102 36.44 3.21 5.00
N GLY A 103 36.71 4.48 4.67
CA GLY A 103 35.73 5.34 3.97
C GLY A 103 35.38 4.81 2.58
N GLU A 104 36.38 4.33 1.83
CA GLU A 104 36.17 3.66 0.55
C GLU A 104 35.44 2.32 0.70
N ALA A 105 35.70 1.57 1.78
CA ALA A 105 34.97 0.34 2.07
C ALA A 105 33.48 0.61 2.38
N ILE A 106 33.19 1.63 3.18
CA ILE A 106 31.82 2.07 3.47
C ILE A 106 31.10 2.49 2.19
N ALA A 107 31.75 3.27 1.32
CA ALA A 107 31.17 3.70 0.05
C ALA A 107 30.78 2.50 -0.83
N ARG A 108 31.67 1.51 -1.00
CA ARG A 108 31.37 0.27 -1.73
C ARG A 108 30.25 -0.55 -1.10
N LEU A 109 30.21 -0.63 0.23
CA LEU A 109 29.12 -1.32 0.93
C LEU A 109 27.77 -0.62 0.69
N PHE A 110 27.75 0.72 0.59
CA PHE A 110 26.53 1.46 0.25
C PHE A 110 26.04 1.23 -1.18
N GLU A 111 26.92 0.95 -2.15
CA GLU A 111 26.53 0.53 -3.50
C GLU A 111 25.75 -0.79 -3.46
N THR A 112 26.21 -1.77 -2.67
CA THR A 112 25.46 -3.04 -2.49
C THR A 112 24.20 -2.84 -1.64
N TYR A 113 24.26 -1.94 -0.66
CA TYR A 113 23.14 -1.63 0.22
C TYR A 113 21.98 -1.01 -0.55
N VAL A 114 22.22 -0.01 -1.40
CA VAL A 114 21.16 0.66 -2.17
C VAL A 114 20.44 -0.33 -3.09
N GLU A 115 21.15 -1.32 -3.64
CA GLU A 115 20.57 -2.40 -4.45
C GLU A 115 19.67 -3.33 -3.61
N ALA A 116 20.16 -3.79 -2.45
CA ALA A 116 19.35 -4.59 -1.53
C ALA A 116 18.07 -3.87 -1.08
N ARG A 117 18.16 -2.54 -0.88
CA ARG A 117 17.00 -1.70 -0.54
C ARG A 117 16.04 -1.50 -1.73
N ALA A 118 16.55 -1.34 -2.94
CA ALA A 118 15.73 -1.33 -4.15
C ALA A 118 14.96 -2.65 -4.31
N ASP A 119 15.61 -3.79 -4.05
CA ASP A 119 15.00 -5.11 -4.09
C ASP A 119 13.92 -5.29 -3.01
N PHE A 120 14.11 -4.71 -1.82
CA PHE A 120 13.08 -4.69 -0.79
C PHE A 120 11.80 -4.01 -1.26
N VAL A 121 11.90 -2.88 -1.99
CA VAL A 121 10.74 -2.16 -2.53
C VAL A 121 10.11 -2.91 -3.71
N ARG A 122 10.91 -3.54 -4.57
CA ARG A 122 10.44 -4.34 -5.72
C ARG A 122 9.85 -5.68 -5.34
N ALA A 123 10.21 -6.25 -4.18
CA ALA A 123 9.74 -7.58 -3.79
C ALA A 123 8.20 -7.66 -3.71
N GLY A 124 7.65 -8.75 -4.25
CA GLY A 124 6.24 -9.11 -4.08
C GLY A 124 5.93 -9.58 -2.67
N ALA A 125 4.74 -10.13 -2.44
CA ALA A 125 4.27 -10.56 -1.12
C ALA A 125 4.93 -11.85 -0.56
N GLU A 126 5.98 -12.36 -1.22
CA GLU A 126 6.71 -13.57 -0.82
C GLU A 126 7.50 -13.34 0.48
N ALA A 127 6.99 -13.88 1.59
CA ALA A 127 7.55 -13.66 2.92
C ALA A 127 9.03 -14.09 3.03
N GLU A 128 9.38 -15.26 2.51
CA GLU A 128 10.74 -15.80 2.56
C GLU A 128 11.74 -14.89 1.80
N LYS A 129 11.33 -14.39 0.64
CA LYS A 129 12.14 -13.45 -0.16
C LYS A 129 12.37 -12.14 0.59
N ILE A 130 11.31 -11.58 1.20
CA ILE A 130 11.41 -10.36 2.01
C ILE A 130 12.34 -10.57 3.20
N GLU A 131 12.23 -11.71 3.88
CA GLU A 131 13.09 -12.05 5.02
C GLU A 131 14.55 -12.23 4.59
N GLY A 132 14.81 -12.86 3.44
CA GLY A 132 16.14 -12.94 2.83
C GLY A 132 16.77 -11.57 2.59
N ILE A 133 16.02 -10.65 1.98
CA ILE A 133 16.49 -9.27 1.72
C ILE A 133 16.75 -8.53 3.04
N ASN A 134 15.91 -8.70 4.06
CA ASN A 134 16.13 -8.09 5.37
C ASN A 134 17.39 -8.63 6.06
N ARG A 135 17.67 -9.93 5.95
CA ARG A 135 18.92 -10.53 6.47
C ARG A 135 20.15 -9.95 5.77
N GLN A 136 20.11 -9.83 4.45
CA GLN A 136 21.18 -9.19 3.67
C GLN A 136 21.37 -7.72 4.07
N THR A 137 20.27 -6.97 4.22
CA THR A 137 20.28 -5.56 4.66
C THR A 137 20.98 -5.44 6.03
N ASN A 138 20.60 -6.25 7.01
CA ASN A 138 21.21 -6.22 8.36
C ASN A 138 22.71 -6.59 8.34
N ALA A 139 23.10 -7.55 7.50
CA ALA A 139 24.50 -7.93 7.36
C ALA A 139 25.35 -6.78 6.77
N LEU A 140 24.81 -6.03 5.81
CA LEU A 140 25.46 -4.84 5.26
C LEU A 140 25.55 -3.71 6.29
N GLN A 141 24.47 -3.44 7.04
CA GLN A 141 24.48 -2.44 8.12
C GLN A 141 25.54 -2.75 9.16
N THR A 142 25.68 -4.02 9.55
CA THR A 142 26.69 -4.48 10.51
C THR A 142 28.11 -4.22 10.00
N GLN A 143 28.39 -4.54 8.73
CA GLN A 143 29.70 -4.30 8.11
C GLN A 143 30.02 -2.80 8.00
N ILE A 144 29.06 -1.99 7.52
CA ILE A 144 29.20 -0.53 7.45
C ILE A 144 29.50 0.04 8.83
N TRP A 145 28.73 -0.37 9.85
CA TRP A 145 28.90 0.14 11.20
C TRP A 145 30.24 -0.24 11.82
N SER A 146 30.79 -1.42 11.47
CA SER A 146 32.13 -1.83 11.89
C SER A 146 33.20 -0.85 11.39
N HIS A 147 33.16 -0.48 10.11
CA HIS A 147 34.11 0.49 9.54
C HIS A 147 33.93 1.90 10.12
N VAL A 148 32.68 2.35 10.31
CA VAL A 148 32.39 3.63 10.98
C VAL A 148 32.98 3.65 12.39
N SER A 149 32.80 2.56 13.14
CA SER A 149 33.31 2.43 14.51
C SER A 149 34.84 2.49 14.55
N THR A 150 35.53 1.88 13.58
CA THR A 150 36.99 1.98 13.44
C THR A 150 37.41 3.43 13.22
N ILE A 151 36.83 4.11 12.23
CA ILE A 151 37.14 5.52 11.91
C ILE A 151 36.97 6.42 13.14
N VAL A 152 35.85 6.29 13.85
CA VAL A 152 35.52 7.12 15.02
C VAL A 152 36.48 6.84 16.20
N ARG A 153 36.87 5.58 16.41
CA ARG A 153 37.81 5.20 17.48
C ARG A 153 39.22 5.71 17.22
N GLU A 154 39.67 5.62 15.97
CA GLU A 154 41.02 6.04 15.60
C GLU A 154 41.14 7.56 15.49
N ASN A 155 40.11 8.24 15.00
CA ASN A 155 40.14 9.68 14.74
C ASN A 155 38.81 10.37 15.12
N PRO A 156 38.52 10.57 16.43
CA PRO A 156 37.28 11.19 16.90
C PRO A 156 37.29 12.71 16.61
N ASN A 157 36.88 13.08 15.41
CA ASN A 157 36.83 14.47 14.94
C ASN A 157 35.45 14.80 14.32
N PRO A 158 35.14 16.08 14.04
CA PRO A 158 33.84 16.48 13.48
C PRO A 158 33.47 15.79 12.16
N VAL A 159 34.46 15.41 11.34
CA VAL A 159 34.24 14.69 10.07
C VAL A 159 33.76 13.25 10.35
N SER A 160 34.39 12.54 11.28
CA SER A 160 34.00 11.19 11.70
C SER A 160 32.60 11.16 12.34
N VAL A 161 32.27 12.17 13.17
CA VAL A 161 30.94 12.32 13.77
C VAL A 161 29.88 12.57 12.69
N SER A 162 30.19 13.45 11.73
CA SER A 162 29.31 13.73 10.59
C SER A 162 29.02 12.47 9.76
N LEU A 163 30.01 11.61 9.52
CA LEU A 163 29.81 10.31 8.86
C LEU A 163 28.92 9.40 9.70
N MET A 164 29.22 9.22 10.98
CA MET A 164 28.46 8.36 11.89
C MET A 164 26.97 8.75 11.94
N THR A 165 26.68 10.05 12.04
CA THR A 165 25.30 10.56 12.02
C THR A 165 24.59 10.24 10.70
N ALA A 166 25.24 10.46 9.55
CA ALA A 166 24.61 10.18 8.26
C ALA A 166 24.35 8.68 8.04
N VAL A 167 25.25 7.81 8.48
CA VAL A 167 25.05 6.36 8.44
C VAL A 167 23.87 5.96 9.32
N ASN A 168 23.77 6.53 10.53
CA ASN A 168 22.64 6.27 11.42
C ASN A 168 21.30 6.72 10.80
N GLU A 169 21.25 7.92 10.23
CA GLU A 169 20.05 8.43 9.53
C GLU A 169 19.64 7.52 8.35
N ALA A 170 20.61 6.97 7.60
CA ALA A 170 20.31 6.03 6.52
C ALA A 170 19.72 4.71 7.05
N PHE A 171 20.17 4.24 8.21
CA PHE A 171 19.63 3.03 8.84
C PHE A 171 18.24 3.27 9.43
N ASP A 172 18.03 4.41 10.08
CA ASP A 172 16.74 4.82 10.64
C ASP A 172 15.69 4.98 9.54
N ALA A 173 16.05 5.62 8.42
CA ALA A 173 15.17 5.76 7.26
C ALA A 173 14.81 4.39 6.66
N SER A 174 15.76 3.45 6.63
CA SER A 174 15.52 2.07 6.18
C SER A 174 14.53 1.32 7.06
N ALA A 175 14.65 1.48 8.38
CA ALA A 175 13.72 0.92 9.34
C ALA A 175 12.31 1.52 9.18
N ALA A 176 12.21 2.83 8.95
CA ALA A 176 10.94 3.51 8.68
C ALA A 176 10.27 3.00 7.40
N VAL A 177 11.02 2.83 6.30
CA VAL A 177 10.50 2.23 5.06
C VAL A 177 10.04 0.79 5.31
N ARG A 178 10.80 -0.01 6.06
CA ARG A 178 10.41 -1.38 6.40
C ARG A 178 9.09 -1.40 7.18
N PHE A 179 8.92 -0.51 8.15
CA PHE A 179 7.69 -0.38 8.92
C PHE A 179 6.50 0.02 8.03
N ALA A 180 6.65 1.05 7.20
CA ALA A 180 5.60 1.53 6.29
C ALA A 180 5.12 0.43 5.32
N PHE A 181 6.02 -0.44 4.84
CA PHE A 181 5.68 -1.57 3.97
C PHE A 181 5.07 -2.77 4.70
N SER A 182 5.16 -2.84 6.03
CA SER A 182 4.55 -3.88 6.86
C SER A 182 3.11 -3.54 7.27
N MET A 183 2.76 -2.25 7.25
CA MET A 183 1.44 -1.76 7.63
C MET A 183 0.40 -2.19 6.59
N GLN A 184 -0.67 -2.85 7.04
CA GLN A 184 -1.80 -3.24 6.20
C GLN A 184 -3.04 -2.43 6.59
N LEU A 185 -4.00 -2.33 5.66
CA LEU A 185 -5.33 -1.79 5.99
C LEU A 185 -5.91 -2.59 7.17
N PRO A 186 -6.28 -1.95 8.29
CA PRO A 186 -6.96 -2.65 9.38
C PRO A 186 -8.18 -3.41 8.86
N TRP A 187 -8.26 -4.70 9.18
CA TRP A 187 -9.30 -5.60 8.65
C TRP A 187 -10.73 -5.12 8.96
N GLN A 188 -10.90 -4.29 10.00
CA GLN A 188 -12.15 -3.67 10.39
C GLN A 188 -12.69 -2.74 9.29
N PHE A 189 -11.82 -1.91 8.68
CA PHE A 189 -12.23 -1.03 7.56
C PHE A 189 -12.60 -1.84 6.33
N PHE A 190 -11.86 -2.92 6.07
CA PHE A 190 -12.18 -3.82 4.98
C PHE A 190 -13.56 -4.46 5.16
N LEU A 191 -13.85 -5.02 6.34
CA LEU A 191 -15.17 -5.60 6.62
C LEU A 191 -16.30 -4.57 6.52
N LEU A 192 -16.08 -3.37 7.05
CA LEU A 192 -17.05 -2.29 6.97
C LEU A 192 -17.43 -1.99 5.52
N LEU A 193 -16.45 -1.90 4.62
CA LEU A 193 -16.67 -1.67 3.19
C LEU A 193 -17.52 -2.77 2.54
N ILE A 194 -17.16 -4.03 2.79
CA ILE A 194 -17.89 -5.18 2.22
C ILE A 194 -19.32 -5.21 2.74
N VAL A 195 -19.51 -5.11 4.05
CA VAL A 195 -20.84 -5.16 4.68
C VAL A 195 -21.72 -4.01 4.17
N LEU A 196 -21.22 -2.77 4.18
CA LEU A 196 -22.01 -1.62 3.71
C LEU A 196 -22.34 -1.71 2.22
N THR A 197 -21.43 -2.25 1.41
CA THR A 197 -21.66 -2.41 -0.03
C THR A 197 -22.73 -3.46 -0.32
N LEU A 198 -22.71 -4.59 0.41
CA LEU A 198 -23.73 -5.63 0.29
C LEU A 198 -25.10 -5.16 0.82
N ILE A 199 -25.13 -4.47 1.96
CA ILE A 199 -26.36 -3.88 2.51
C ILE A 199 -26.92 -2.83 1.55
N GLY A 200 -26.07 -1.94 1.02
CA GLY A 200 -26.45 -0.90 0.06
C GLY A 200 -27.02 -1.49 -1.23
N ALA A 201 -26.36 -2.51 -1.79
CA ALA A 201 -26.86 -3.25 -2.96
C ALA A 201 -28.23 -3.88 -2.71
N GLY A 202 -28.40 -4.60 -1.58
CA GLY A 202 -29.66 -5.23 -1.23
C GLY A 202 -30.79 -4.22 -0.94
N ALA A 203 -30.48 -3.11 -0.26
CA ALA A 203 -31.44 -2.06 0.07
C ALA A 203 -31.94 -1.32 -1.19
N LEU A 204 -31.02 -0.99 -2.11
CA LEU A 204 -31.38 -0.43 -3.41
C LEU A 204 -32.25 -1.39 -4.21
N ALA A 205 -31.88 -2.67 -4.25
CA ALA A 205 -32.63 -3.71 -4.94
C ALA A 205 -34.06 -3.88 -4.38
N TYR A 206 -34.19 -3.85 -3.05
CA TYR A 206 -35.47 -3.89 -2.36
C TYR A 206 -36.39 -2.73 -2.77
N GLN A 207 -35.86 -1.51 -2.80
CA GLN A 207 -36.60 -0.33 -3.26
C GLN A 207 -37.04 -0.46 -4.73
N LEU A 208 -36.17 -0.97 -5.61
CA LEU A 208 -36.49 -1.21 -7.01
C LEU A 208 -37.55 -2.32 -7.18
N GLY A 209 -37.47 -3.38 -6.38
CA GLY A 209 -38.47 -4.46 -6.34
C GLY A 209 -39.86 -3.97 -5.91
N LEU A 210 -39.92 -3.06 -4.93
CA LEU A 210 -41.16 -2.40 -4.50
C LEU A 210 -41.78 -1.53 -5.61
N ARG A 211 -40.95 -0.89 -6.45
CA ARG A 211 -41.42 -0.06 -7.58
C ARG A 211 -41.76 -0.87 -8.83
N GLY A 212 -41.21 -2.07 -8.96
CA GLY A 212 -41.45 -2.97 -10.10
C GLY A 212 -40.84 -2.53 -11.43
N LYS A 213 -39.94 -1.54 -11.40
CA LYS A 213 -39.12 -1.10 -12.52
C LYS A 213 -37.67 -1.17 -12.10
N GLU A 214 -36.85 -1.86 -12.87
CA GLU A 214 -35.43 -1.99 -12.60
C GLU A 214 -34.62 -1.63 -13.85
N PRO A 215 -33.85 -0.54 -13.82
CA PRO A 215 -32.87 -0.27 -14.88
C PRO A 215 -31.64 -1.16 -14.64
N GLN A 216 -31.73 -2.44 -15.03
CA GLN A 216 -30.72 -3.47 -14.76
C GLN A 216 -29.30 -3.04 -15.18
N TRP A 217 -29.16 -2.34 -16.32
CA TRP A 217 -27.88 -1.81 -16.79
C TRP A 217 -27.28 -0.77 -15.84
N LEU A 218 -28.07 0.19 -15.34
CA LEU A 218 -27.57 1.24 -14.43
C LEU A 218 -27.18 0.65 -13.07
N VAL A 219 -27.91 -0.36 -12.60
CA VAL A 219 -27.59 -1.08 -11.36
C VAL A 219 -26.28 -1.84 -11.50
N PHE A 220 -26.11 -2.58 -12.60
CA PHE A 220 -24.86 -3.29 -12.88
C PHE A 220 -23.67 -2.34 -12.98
N LEU A 221 -23.85 -1.20 -13.67
CA LEU A 221 -22.82 -0.15 -13.76
C LEU A 221 -22.46 0.40 -12.36
N LEU A 222 -23.45 0.71 -11.53
CA LEU A 222 -23.22 1.21 -10.17
C LEU A 222 -22.45 0.21 -9.30
N MET A 223 -22.82 -1.08 -9.34
CA MET A 223 -22.12 -2.13 -8.61
C MET A 223 -20.68 -2.28 -9.08
N THR A 224 -20.47 -2.21 -10.40
CA THR A 224 -19.14 -2.23 -11.01
C THR A 224 -18.31 -1.03 -10.54
N MET A 225 -18.90 0.17 -10.46
CA MET A 225 -18.22 1.36 -9.93
C MET A 225 -17.81 1.18 -8.47
N TRP A 226 -18.70 0.69 -7.60
CA TRP A 226 -18.35 0.42 -6.20
C TRP A 226 -17.25 -0.63 -6.07
N SER A 227 -17.36 -1.73 -6.82
CA SER A 227 -16.33 -2.78 -6.89
C SER A 227 -14.98 -2.21 -7.34
N ALA A 228 -14.96 -1.40 -8.39
CA ALA A 228 -13.75 -0.77 -8.90
C ALA A 228 -13.09 0.14 -7.85
N VAL A 229 -13.88 0.97 -7.15
CA VAL A 229 -13.36 1.84 -6.08
C VAL A 229 -12.79 1.02 -4.93
N ILE A 230 -13.48 -0.04 -4.49
CA ILE A 230 -13.00 -0.92 -3.40
C ILE A 230 -11.71 -1.64 -3.82
N VAL A 231 -11.65 -2.13 -5.07
CA VAL A 231 -10.43 -2.71 -5.65
C VAL A 231 -9.28 -1.69 -5.66
N SER A 232 -9.53 -0.46 -6.08
CA SER A 232 -8.50 0.60 -6.05
C SER A 232 -8.06 0.95 -4.64
N ILE A 233 -8.97 0.98 -3.66
CA ILE A 233 -8.62 1.18 -2.24
C ILE A 233 -7.67 0.07 -1.78
N LEU A 234 -7.97 -1.19 -2.09
CA LEU A 234 -7.11 -2.31 -1.71
C LEU A 234 -5.75 -2.27 -2.39
N ASP A 235 -5.71 -2.05 -3.70
CA ASP A 235 -4.47 -1.94 -4.47
C ASP A 235 -3.57 -0.85 -3.84
N LEU A 236 -4.14 0.34 -3.65
CA LEU A 236 -3.44 1.49 -3.09
C LEU A 236 -3.03 1.31 -1.62
N ALA A 237 -3.84 0.60 -0.81
CA ALA A 237 -3.52 0.36 0.59
C ALA A 237 -2.46 -0.75 0.77
N THR A 238 -2.34 -1.67 -0.18
CA THR A 238 -1.37 -2.77 -0.09
C THR A 238 0.01 -2.37 -0.60
N ALA A 239 1.04 -2.81 0.11
CA ALA A 239 2.42 -2.48 -0.24
C ALA A 239 2.96 -3.27 -1.45
N ARG A 240 2.50 -4.52 -1.59
CA ARG A 240 3.14 -5.55 -2.42
C ARG A 240 2.19 -6.31 -3.32
N LEU A 241 0.91 -5.93 -3.33
CA LEU A 241 -0.14 -6.52 -4.17
C LEU A 241 -0.66 -5.45 -5.14
N GLY A 242 -1.29 -5.89 -6.23
CA GLY A 242 -1.93 -5.00 -7.20
C GLY A 242 -0.95 -4.29 -8.15
N GLY A 243 -1.49 -3.31 -8.88
CA GLY A 243 -0.77 -2.56 -9.91
C GLY A 243 -0.19 -1.24 -9.42
N ILE A 244 -0.74 -0.64 -8.35
CA ILE A 244 -0.32 0.67 -7.84
C ILE A 244 0.77 0.47 -6.78
N ARG A 245 2.02 0.40 -7.24
CA ARG A 245 3.18 0.11 -6.40
C ARG A 245 4.10 1.31 -6.23
N THR A 246 4.75 1.37 -5.08
CA THR A 246 5.85 2.31 -4.86
C THR A 246 7.02 1.88 -5.73
N ASP A 247 7.50 2.79 -6.57
CA ASP A 247 8.59 2.52 -7.49
C ASP A 247 9.96 2.61 -6.78
N ALA A 248 10.90 1.78 -7.21
CA ALA A 248 12.29 1.81 -6.78
C ALA A 248 13.17 2.77 -7.61
N THR A 249 12.59 3.56 -8.53
CA THR A 249 13.31 4.54 -9.36
C THR A 249 14.20 5.49 -8.56
N ALA A 250 13.80 5.92 -7.36
CA ALA A 250 14.65 6.75 -6.51
C ALA A 250 15.97 6.06 -6.11
N TYR A 251 15.95 4.74 -5.84
CA TYR A 251 17.17 3.99 -5.55
C TYR A 251 18.05 3.87 -6.80
N GLU A 252 17.46 3.72 -7.98
CA GLU A 252 18.22 3.67 -9.24
C GLU A 252 18.90 5.01 -9.51
N TRP A 253 18.24 6.13 -9.28
CA TRP A 253 18.86 7.46 -9.38
C TRP A 253 20.00 7.66 -8.39
N THR A 254 19.83 7.22 -7.14
CA THR A 254 20.92 7.26 -6.14
C THR A 254 22.08 6.34 -6.53
N ARG A 255 21.81 5.13 -7.02
CA ARG A 255 22.86 4.22 -7.50
C ARG A 255 23.64 4.84 -8.67
N GLN A 256 22.94 5.50 -9.59
CA GLN A 256 23.55 6.20 -10.71
C GLN A 256 24.41 7.40 -10.28
N SER A 257 24.13 8.03 -9.14
CA SER A 257 24.93 9.15 -8.62
C SER A 257 26.21 8.71 -7.92
N PHE A 258 26.39 7.41 -7.65
CA PHE A 258 27.61 6.85 -7.06
C PHE A 258 28.77 6.75 -8.06
N GLY A 259 28.47 6.62 -9.35
CA GLY A 259 29.48 6.60 -10.42
C GLY A 259 30.09 7.97 -10.71
N PRO A 260 31.28 8.04 -11.33
CA PRO A 260 31.88 9.32 -11.70
C PRO A 260 30.97 10.07 -12.67
N PRO A 261 30.84 11.41 -12.55
CA PRO A 261 30.06 12.22 -13.48
C PRO A 261 30.68 12.10 -14.88
N GLY A 262 30.08 11.29 -15.76
CA GLY A 262 30.54 11.09 -17.14
C GLY A 262 30.72 9.66 -17.62
N ALA A 263 30.49 8.63 -16.79
CA ALA A 263 30.39 7.24 -17.27
C ALA A 263 28.98 6.97 -17.83
N ARG A 264 28.61 7.67 -18.90
CA ARG A 264 27.48 7.36 -19.79
C ARG A 264 27.86 7.70 -21.22
#